data_AF-D3JYX1-F1
#
_entry.id   AF-D3JYX1-F1
#
_cell.length_a   1.000
_cell.length_b   1.000
_cell.length_c   1.000
_cell.angle_alpha   90.00
_cell.angle_beta   90.00
_cell.angle_gamma   90.00
#
_symmetry.space_group_name_H-M   'P 1'
#
loop_
_entity.id
_entity.type
_entity.pdbx_description
1 polymer ?
#
loop_
_entity_poly.entity_id
_entity_poly.type
_entity_poly.pdbx_seq_one_letter_code
_entity_poly.pdbx_strand_id
1 'polypeptide(L)'
;IARCGLGGLGVVAEVTLQCVERQELVEHTFVSNMKEIKKNHKKLLSENKHVKYLYIPYTDTVVVVTCNPVSKWKGPPKFKSKYSHDEAIQPVRDLYQESLKKYRGEEIAAKPLDNNEPDINDLSFTELRDKLLALDPLNKDHVVKVNQAEAEFWMKSEGYRLGWSDEILGFDCGGQQWVSETCFPAGTLSKPSMKDLQFMEEVMQLIEKEMIPAPAPIEQRWTARSKSPMSPASSAAEEDIFSWVGIIMYLPTMDPRQRKEITEKFFHYRRLTQTQLWDQFSAYEHWAKIEVPKDKDELAALQARLRKRFPVDTYNKARSKLDPNQILSNNMLEKLFPLSDKI
;
A
#
# COMPACT_ATOMS: atom_id res chain seq x y z
N ILE A 1 -15.25 20.18 7.72
CA ILE A 1 -15.66 18.76 7.67
C ILE A 1 -15.91 18.30 6.23
N ALA A 2 -16.64 19.06 5.41
CA ALA A 2 -16.96 18.72 4.00
C ALA A 2 -15.77 18.23 3.13
N ARG A 3 -14.57 18.80 3.28
CA ARG A 3 -13.33 18.37 2.57
C ARG A 3 -13.00 16.88 2.73
N CYS A 4 -13.50 16.20 3.76
CA CYS A 4 -13.43 14.75 3.91
C CYS A 4 -14.81 14.28 4.42
N GLY A 5 -15.81 14.36 3.54
CA GLY A 5 -17.20 14.04 3.84
C GLY A 5 -17.63 12.60 3.51
N LEU A 6 -16.80 11.86 2.77
CA LEU A 6 -17.07 10.48 2.32
C LEU A 6 -18.38 10.33 1.53
N GLY A 7 -18.82 11.39 0.84
CA GLY A 7 -20.11 11.45 0.15
C GLY A 7 -21.32 11.69 1.07
N GLY A 8 -21.22 11.40 2.36
CA GLY A 8 -22.34 11.51 3.31
C GLY A 8 -22.75 12.92 3.70
N LEU A 9 -22.06 13.95 3.23
CA LEU A 9 -22.44 15.36 3.42
C LEU A 9 -22.98 16.00 2.13
N GLY A 10 -23.03 15.25 1.03
CA GLY A 10 -23.29 15.78 -0.30
C GLY A 10 -22.46 15.08 -1.37
N VAL A 11 -22.98 15.06 -2.59
CA VAL A 11 -22.23 14.67 -3.79
C VAL A 11 -21.57 15.91 -4.36
N VAL A 12 -20.26 15.82 -4.62
CA VAL A 12 -19.48 16.91 -5.21
C VAL A 12 -19.77 16.94 -6.71
N ALA A 13 -20.56 17.92 -7.15
CA ALA A 13 -20.87 18.11 -8.58
C ALA A 13 -19.68 18.70 -9.35
N GLU A 14 -18.92 19.59 -8.71
CA GLU A 14 -17.74 20.24 -9.27
C GLU A 14 -16.70 20.43 -8.17
N VAL A 15 -15.42 20.25 -8.51
CA VAL A 15 -14.29 20.50 -7.60
C VAL A 15 -13.23 21.33 -8.31
N THR A 16 -12.85 22.45 -7.68
CA THR A 16 -11.69 23.23 -8.09
C THR A 16 -10.51 22.85 -7.22
N LEU A 17 -9.43 22.37 -7.84
CA LEU A 17 -8.19 21.99 -7.15
C LEU A 17 -7.12 23.05 -7.41
N GLN A 18 -6.42 23.45 -6.36
CA GLN A 18 -5.25 24.31 -6.49
C GLN A 18 -4.12 23.52 -7.17
N CYS A 19 -3.61 24.03 -8.29
CA CYS A 19 -2.42 23.49 -8.93
C CYS A 19 -1.16 24.11 -8.31
N VAL A 20 -0.10 23.30 -8.22
CA VAL A 20 1.25 23.77 -7.94
C VAL A 20 1.98 24.08 -9.26
N GLU A 21 3.08 24.81 -9.18
CA GLU A 21 3.95 25.01 -10.34
C GLU A 21 4.45 23.67 -10.87
N ARG A 22 4.44 23.51 -12.20
CA ARG A 22 4.94 22.32 -12.87
C ARG A 22 6.45 22.20 -12.60
N GLN A 23 6.89 21.03 -12.16
CA GLN A 23 8.29 20.80 -11.86
C GLN A 23 8.70 19.40 -12.33
N GLU A 24 9.96 19.25 -12.72
CA GLU A 24 10.57 17.95 -12.92
C GLU A 24 11.02 17.37 -11.58
N LEU A 25 10.85 16.06 -11.43
CA LEU A 25 11.31 15.29 -10.29
C LEU A 25 12.40 14.31 -10.75
N VAL A 26 13.41 14.17 -9.91
CA VAL A 26 14.36 13.06 -9.95
C VAL A 26 13.89 12.02 -8.95
N GLU A 27 13.43 10.89 -9.45
CA GLU A 27 13.22 9.67 -8.68
C GLU A 27 14.53 8.90 -8.58
N HIS A 28 14.84 8.41 -7.39
CA HIS A 28 15.94 7.51 -7.11
C HIS A 28 15.40 6.28 -6.39
N THR A 29 15.58 5.13 -7.03
CA THR A 29 15.21 3.81 -6.52
C THR A 29 16.47 3.04 -6.19
N PHE A 30 16.56 2.55 -4.96
CA PHE A 30 17.69 1.74 -4.49
C PHE A 30 17.22 0.72 -3.46
N VAL A 31 18.00 -0.34 -3.24
CA VAL A 31 17.71 -1.33 -2.21
C VAL A 31 18.46 -1.01 -0.92
N SER A 32 17.78 -1.20 0.21
CA SER A 32 18.33 -1.11 1.55
C SER A 32 17.78 -2.25 2.41
N ASN A 33 18.01 -2.16 3.72
CA ASN A 33 17.45 -3.07 4.71
C ASN A 33 16.93 -2.30 5.92
N MET A 34 16.18 -2.97 6.80
CA MET A 34 15.56 -2.33 7.96
C MET A 34 16.59 -1.65 8.87
N LYS A 35 17.78 -2.25 9.03
CA LYS A 35 18.86 -1.71 9.87
C LYS A 35 19.39 -0.38 9.32
N GLU A 36 19.69 -0.31 8.03
CA GLU A 36 20.19 0.90 7.39
C GLU A 36 19.08 1.95 7.25
N ILE A 37 17.84 1.55 7.00
CA ILE A 37 16.70 2.47 6.99
C ILE A 37 16.56 3.11 8.36
N LYS A 38 16.55 2.36 9.47
CA LYS A 38 16.48 2.92 10.82
C LYS A 38 17.53 3.99 11.10
N LYS A 39 18.77 3.75 10.66
CA LYS A 39 19.88 4.70 10.81
C LYS A 39 19.66 5.97 10.00
N ASN A 40 19.11 5.85 8.79
CA ASN A 40 19.01 6.94 7.83
C ASN A 40 17.61 7.57 7.72
N HIS A 41 16.60 7.05 8.41
CA HIS A 41 15.20 7.38 8.18
C HIS A 41 14.89 8.86 8.37
N LYS A 42 15.40 9.45 9.45
CA LYS A 42 15.28 10.90 9.68
C LYS A 42 15.86 11.71 8.52
N LYS A 43 17.04 11.32 8.04
CA LYS A 43 17.69 11.95 6.90
C LYS A 43 16.82 11.82 5.64
N LEU A 44 16.36 10.59 5.35
CA LEU A 44 15.50 10.30 4.21
C LEU A 44 14.22 11.15 4.23
N LEU A 45 13.53 11.25 5.36
CA LEU A 45 12.35 12.11 5.50
C LEU A 45 12.66 13.60 5.31
N SER A 46 13.77 14.08 5.87
CA SER A 46 14.10 15.51 5.83
C SER A 46 14.66 15.99 4.50
N GLU A 47 15.40 15.13 3.79
CA GLU A 47 16.12 15.52 2.57
C GLU A 47 15.29 15.30 1.30
N ASN A 48 14.24 14.48 1.36
CA ASN A 48 13.43 14.11 0.20
C ASN A 48 12.02 14.70 0.29
N LYS A 49 11.53 15.23 -0.83
CA LYS A 49 10.15 15.73 -0.92
C LYS A 49 9.14 14.59 -0.81
N HIS A 50 9.48 13.45 -1.42
CA HIS A 50 8.70 12.22 -1.36
C HIS A 50 9.61 11.05 -1.00
N VAL A 51 9.11 10.16 -0.13
CA VAL A 51 9.76 8.91 0.26
C VAL A 51 8.71 7.82 0.29
N LYS A 52 9.07 6.66 -0.25
CA LYS A 52 8.28 5.44 -0.22
C LYS A 52 9.20 4.27 0.08
N TYR A 53 8.80 3.41 1.01
CA TYR A 53 9.46 2.14 1.26
C TYR A 53 8.54 1.00 0.80
N LEU A 54 9.13 0.03 0.14
CA LEU A 54 8.48 -1.20 -0.30
C LEU A 54 9.19 -2.36 0.39
N TYR A 55 8.53 -2.91 1.41
CA TYR A 55 9.09 -4.03 2.16
C TYR A 55 8.75 -5.33 1.45
N ILE A 56 9.75 -6.20 1.31
CA ILE A 56 9.59 -7.51 0.69
C ILE A 56 9.57 -8.57 1.80
N PRO A 57 8.39 -9.15 2.12
CA PRO A 57 8.26 -10.14 3.20
C PRO A 57 9.20 -11.33 3.02
N TYR A 58 9.70 -11.87 4.13
CA TYR A 58 10.64 -13.00 4.17
C TYR A 58 12.02 -12.72 3.54
N THR A 59 12.39 -11.46 3.42
CA THR A 59 13.72 -11.02 3.00
C THR A 59 14.18 -9.86 3.88
N ASP A 60 15.48 -9.55 3.88
CA ASP A 60 16.02 -8.32 4.49
C ASP A 60 15.89 -7.11 3.53
N THR A 61 15.24 -7.28 2.38
CA THR A 61 15.20 -6.30 1.31
C THR A 61 14.07 -5.29 1.51
N VAL A 62 14.43 -4.02 1.46
CA VAL A 62 13.48 -2.91 1.39
C VAL A 62 13.86 -2.03 0.21
N VAL A 63 12.97 -1.91 -0.76
CA VAL A 63 13.16 -0.97 -1.87
C VAL A 63 12.81 0.43 -1.39
N VAL A 64 13.74 1.36 -1.54
CA VAL A 64 13.58 2.74 -1.15
C VAL A 64 13.46 3.58 -2.41
N VAL A 65 12.33 4.28 -2.52
CA VAL A 65 12.07 5.23 -3.60
C VAL A 65 12.03 6.63 -3.00
N THR A 66 12.85 7.52 -3.55
CA THR A 66 12.93 8.93 -3.12
C THR A 66 12.75 9.85 -4.31
N CYS A 67 11.98 10.92 -4.15
CA CYS A 67 11.79 11.90 -5.21
C CYS A 67 12.06 13.32 -4.73
N ASN A 68 12.80 14.07 -5.53
CA ASN A 68 13.14 15.48 -5.27
C ASN A 68 13.02 16.33 -6.54
N PRO A 69 12.71 17.63 -6.41
CA PRO A 69 12.82 18.56 -7.53
C PRO A 69 14.24 18.59 -8.11
N VAL A 70 14.35 18.71 -9.43
CA VAL A 70 15.64 18.84 -10.14
C VAL A 70 16.49 19.99 -9.58
N SER A 71 15.88 21.05 -9.06
CA SER A 71 16.60 22.19 -8.46
C SER A 71 17.49 21.82 -7.27
N LYS A 72 17.26 20.68 -6.61
CA LYS A 72 18.18 20.15 -5.58
C LYS A 72 19.44 19.50 -6.16
N TRP A 73 19.49 19.27 -7.46
CA TRP A 73 20.58 18.60 -8.15
C TRP A 73 21.43 19.58 -8.94
N LYS A 74 22.75 19.39 -8.94
CA LYS A 74 23.68 20.14 -9.79
C LYS A 74 23.75 19.51 -11.20
N GLY A 75 22.59 19.38 -11.84
CA GLY A 75 22.39 18.67 -13.11
C GLY A 75 21.89 17.22 -12.93
N PRO A 76 21.45 16.55 -14.01
CA PRO A 76 20.93 15.19 -13.94
C PRO A 76 21.95 14.24 -13.28
N PRO A 77 21.54 13.36 -12.35
CA PRO A 77 22.45 12.42 -11.74
C PRO A 77 23.08 11.53 -12.82
N LYS A 78 24.42 11.50 -12.85
CA LYS A 78 25.16 10.60 -13.72
C LYS A 78 25.13 9.21 -13.09
N PHE A 79 24.17 8.41 -13.50
CA PHE A 79 24.08 7.01 -13.11
C PHE A 79 24.08 6.13 -14.35
N LYS A 80 24.95 5.12 -14.35
CA LYS A 80 24.94 4.07 -15.36
C LYS A 80 24.50 2.79 -14.65
N SER A 81 23.36 2.25 -15.06
CA SER A 81 22.89 0.97 -14.52
C SER A 81 23.98 -0.09 -14.70
N LYS A 82 24.19 -0.88 -13.66
CA LYS A 82 25.12 -2.02 -13.69
C LYS A 82 24.56 -3.17 -14.52
N TYR A 83 23.23 -3.28 -14.57
CA TYR A 83 22.51 -4.35 -15.25
C TYR A 83 21.59 -3.76 -16.31
N SER A 84 21.44 -4.47 -17.42
CA SER A 84 20.37 -4.24 -18.38
C SER A 84 19.01 -4.62 -17.78
N HIS A 85 17.94 -4.16 -18.43
CA HIS A 85 16.57 -4.50 -18.03
C HIS A 85 16.32 -6.01 -18.06
N ASP A 86 16.82 -6.71 -19.09
CA ASP A 86 16.70 -8.15 -19.21
C ASP A 86 17.46 -8.90 -18.11
N GLU A 87 18.68 -8.47 -17.77
CA GLU A 87 19.45 -9.05 -16.66
C GLU A 87 18.75 -8.87 -15.30
N ALA A 88 18.03 -7.75 -15.14
CA ALA A 88 17.25 -7.49 -13.94
C ALA A 88 16.04 -8.42 -13.85
N ILE A 89 15.30 -8.62 -14.94
CA ILE A 89 14.10 -9.48 -14.99
C ILE A 89 14.43 -10.99 -14.93
N GLN A 90 15.64 -11.38 -15.36
CA GLN A 90 16.01 -12.79 -15.50
C GLN A 90 15.68 -13.71 -14.30
N PRO A 91 15.95 -13.34 -13.03
CA PRO A 91 15.62 -14.21 -11.88
C PRO A 91 14.14 -14.58 -11.79
N VAL A 92 13.26 -13.67 -12.20
CA VAL A 92 11.80 -13.86 -12.18
C VAL A 92 11.37 -14.75 -13.34
N ARG A 93 11.98 -14.59 -14.52
CA ARG A 93 11.78 -15.49 -15.68
C ARG A 93 12.22 -16.92 -15.36
N ASP A 94 13.40 -17.08 -14.75
CA ASP A 94 13.94 -18.38 -14.36
C ASP A 94 13.01 -19.08 -13.36
N LEU A 95 12.55 -18.35 -12.32
CA LEU A 95 11.60 -18.88 -11.35
C LEU A 95 10.27 -19.27 -12.00
N TYR A 96 9.77 -18.49 -12.96
CA TYR A 96 8.53 -18.81 -13.66
C TYR A 96 8.68 -20.10 -14.47
N GLN A 97 9.78 -20.27 -15.20
CA GLN A 97 10.08 -21.50 -15.93
C GLN A 97 10.21 -22.73 -15.01
N GLU A 98 10.91 -22.60 -13.87
CA GLU A 98 11.00 -23.68 -12.86
C GLU A 98 9.61 -24.03 -12.31
N SER A 99 8.83 -23.01 -11.96
CA SER A 99 7.50 -23.19 -11.36
C SER A 99 6.53 -23.85 -12.34
N LEU A 100 6.59 -23.53 -13.64
CA LEU A 100 5.79 -24.20 -14.66
C LEU A 100 6.08 -25.72 -14.72
N LYS A 101 7.36 -26.13 -14.65
CA LYS A 101 7.74 -27.55 -14.60
C LYS A 101 7.17 -28.24 -13.35
N LYS A 102 7.28 -27.58 -12.19
CA LYS A 102 6.78 -28.10 -10.90
C LYS A 102 5.26 -28.28 -10.88
N TYR A 103 4.51 -27.27 -11.32
CA TYR A 103 3.04 -27.23 -11.16
C TYR A 103 2.28 -27.85 -12.33
N ARG A 104 2.85 -27.89 -13.55
CA ARG A 104 2.20 -28.50 -14.72
C ARG A 104 2.73 -29.90 -15.05
N GLY A 105 3.87 -30.32 -14.48
CA GLY A 105 4.56 -31.56 -14.84
C GLY A 105 5.38 -31.42 -16.14
N GLU A 106 6.48 -32.18 -16.23
CA GLU A 106 7.48 -32.05 -17.30
C GLU A 106 6.90 -32.22 -18.72
N GLU A 107 5.94 -33.13 -18.90
CA GLU A 107 5.31 -33.42 -20.21
C GLU A 107 4.34 -32.32 -20.70
N ILE A 108 3.71 -31.56 -19.79
CA ILE A 108 2.77 -30.48 -20.14
C ILE A 108 3.50 -29.14 -20.22
N ALA A 109 4.55 -28.92 -19.41
CA ALA A 109 5.39 -27.72 -19.47
C ALA A 109 6.25 -27.66 -20.75
N ALA A 110 6.52 -28.79 -21.40
CA ALA A 110 7.22 -28.86 -22.69
C ALA A 110 6.31 -28.58 -23.90
N LYS A 111 4.98 -28.58 -23.72
CA LYS A 111 4.05 -28.12 -24.76
C LYS A 111 4.00 -26.59 -24.73
N PRO A 112 4.01 -25.91 -25.89
CA PRO A 112 3.77 -24.48 -25.93
C PRO A 112 2.48 -24.19 -25.18
N LEU A 113 2.52 -23.20 -24.29
CA LEU A 113 1.31 -22.49 -23.91
C LEU A 113 0.56 -22.14 -25.19
N ASP A 114 -0.77 -22.30 -25.17
CA ASP A 114 -1.66 -22.07 -26.31
C ASP A 114 -1.17 -20.89 -27.17
N ASN A 115 -1.21 -20.98 -28.51
CA ASN A 115 -0.51 -20.06 -29.46
C ASN A 115 -0.83 -18.55 -29.29
N ASN A 116 -1.69 -18.19 -28.33
CA ASN A 116 -2.08 -16.84 -27.95
C ASN A 116 -1.44 -16.33 -26.63
N GLU A 117 -0.69 -17.14 -25.88
CA GLU A 117 0.03 -16.62 -24.71
C GLU A 117 1.35 -15.92 -25.13
N PRO A 118 1.68 -14.76 -24.54
CA PRO A 118 2.93 -14.05 -24.83
C PRO A 118 4.15 -14.91 -24.49
N ASP A 119 5.25 -14.72 -25.23
CA ASP A 119 6.55 -15.28 -24.86
C ASP A 119 6.94 -14.76 -23.46
N ILE A 120 7.53 -15.63 -22.63
CA ILE A 120 8.04 -15.27 -21.30
C ILE A 120 9.01 -14.07 -21.38
N ASN A 121 9.73 -13.93 -22.49
CA ASN A 121 10.65 -12.82 -22.72
C ASN A 121 9.93 -11.48 -22.95
N ASP A 122 8.70 -11.49 -23.45
CA ASP A 122 7.91 -10.28 -23.71
C ASP A 122 7.15 -9.80 -22.47
N LEU A 123 7.06 -10.64 -21.43
CA LEU A 123 6.36 -10.30 -20.20
C LEU A 123 7.16 -9.30 -19.36
N SER A 124 6.47 -8.26 -18.90
CA SER A 124 7.00 -7.34 -17.89
C SER A 124 7.19 -8.04 -16.54
N PHE A 125 7.99 -7.42 -15.67
CA PHE A 125 8.18 -7.87 -14.29
C PHE A 125 6.84 -8.07 -13.54
N THR A 126 5.90 -7.13 -13.68
CA THR A 126 4.60 -7.18 -13.00
C THR A 126 3.72 -8.31 -13.52
N GLU A 127 3.73 -8.58 -14.83
CA GLU A 127 3.00 -9.70 -15.41
C GLU A 127 3.59 -11.05 -14.99
N LEU A 128 4.92 -11.15 -14.91
CA LEU A 128 5.60 -12.35 -14.41
C LEU A 128 5.29 -12.61 -12.94
N ARG A 129 5.31 -11.56 -12.09
CA ARG A 129 4.91 -11.66 -10.68
C ARG A 129 3.46 -12.14 -10.56
N ASP A 130 2.54 -11.54 -11.31
CA ASP A 130 1.12 -11.91 -11.24
C ASP A 130 0.90 -13.36 -11.71
N LYS A 131 1.57 -13.80 -12.78
CA LYS A 131 1.55 -15.20 -13.25
C LYS A 131 2.17 -16.17 -12.24
N LEU A 132 3.29 -15.80 -11.61
CA LEU A 132 3.92 -16.60 -10.56
C LEU A 132 2.99 -16.77 -9.36
N LEU A 133 2.38 -15.69 -8.88
CA LEU A 133 1.44 -15.74 -7.76
C LEU A 133 0.18 -16.54 -8.12
N ALA A 134 -0.27 -16.52 -9.37
CA ALA A 134 -1.42 -17.32 -9.83
C ALA A 134 -1.23 -18.83 -9.66
N LEU A 135 0.02 -19.34 -9.70
CA LEU A 135 0.30 -20.77 -9.63
C LEU A 135 -0.08 -21.37 -8.27
N ASP A 136 0.23 -20.67 -7.17
CA ASP A 136 -0.03 -21.16 -5.81
C ASP A 136 -0.04 -20.00 -4.78
N PRO A 137 -1.05 -19.11 -4.84
CA PRO A 137 -1.04 -17.81 -4.14
C PRO A 137 -1.10 -17.92 -2.61
N LEU A 138 -1.49 -19.08 -2.07
CA LEU A 138 -1.64 -19.32 -0.64
C LEU A 138 -0.54 -20.23 -0.07
N ASN A 139 0.37 -20.71 -0.91
CA ASN A 139 1.52 -21.48 -0.46
C ASN A 139 2.65 -20.54 -0.05
N LYS A 140 2.92 -20.49 1.26
CA LYS A 140 3.93 -19.62 1.84
C LYS A 140 5.33 -19.88 1.24
N ASP A 141 5.74 -21.13 1.05
CA ASP A 141 7.07 -21.43 0.50
C ASP A 141 7.20 -20.97 -0.96
N HIS A 142 6.11 -21.07 -1.74
CA HIS A 142 6.07 -20.53 -3.10
C HIS A 142 6.16 -18.99 -3.10
N VAL A 143 5.32 -18.32 -2.30
CA VAL A 143 5.34 -16.85 -2.19
C VAL A 143 6.69 -16.33 -1.70
N VAL A 144 7.37 -17.04 -0.78
CA VAL A 144 8.73 -16.71 -0.35
C VAL A 144 9.71 -16.72 -1.53
N LYS A 145 9.65 -17.74 -2.41
CA LYS A 145 10.50 -17.79 -3.61
C LYS A 145 10.20 -16.62 -4.57
N VAL A 146 8.93 -16.26 -4.75
CA VAL A 146 8.53 -15.11 -5.56
C VAL A 146 9.11 -13.82 -4.98
N ASN A 147 8.99 -13.61 -3.67
CA ASN A 147 9.55 -12.45 -2.98
C ASN A 147 11.08 -12.39 -3.09
N GLN A 148 11.78 -13.53 -3.03
CA GLN A 148 13.24 -13.59 -3.23
C GLN A 148 13.63 -13.19 -4.66
N ALA A 149 12.94 -13.69 -5.68
CA ALA A 149 13.18 -13.29 -7.07
C ALA A 149 12.85 -11.81 -7.30
N GLU A 150 11.80 -11.27 -6.68
CA GLU A 150 11.48 -9.85 -6.71
C GLU A 150 12.57 -9.00 -6.02
N ALA A 151 13.11 -9.44 -4.89
CA ALA A 151 14.24 -8.77 -4.23
C ALA A 151 15.47 -8.70 -5.15
N GLU A 152 15.79 -9.80 -5.84
CA GLU A 152 16.88 -9.82 -6.83
C GLU A 152 16.64 -8.90 -8.02
N PHE A 153 15.40 -8.86 -8.53
CA PHE A 153 14.99 -7.91 -9.57
C PHE A 153 15.23 -6.47 -9.14
N TRP A 154 14.79 -6.08 -7.94
CA TRP A 154 14.96 -4.72 -7.44
C TRP A 154 16.42 -4.34 -7.18
N MET A 155 17.24 -5.27 -6.68
CA MET A 155 18.69 -5.03 -6.52
C MET A 155 19.38 -4.76 -7.87
N LYS A 156 18.86 -5.33 -8.97
CA LYS A 156 19.40 -5.10 -10.32
C LYS A 156 18.75 -3.91 -11.03
N SER A 157 17.64 -3.40 -10.51
CA SER A 157 16.84 -2.32 -11.09
C SER A 157 17.07 -0.95 -10.43
N GLU A 158 18.06 -0.83 -9.54
CA GLU A 158 18.42 0.45 -8.93
C GLU A 158 18.78 1.50 -9.98
N GLY A 159 18.41 2.74 -9.73
CA GLY A 159 18.77 3.84 -10.60
C GLY A 159 17.92 5.08 -10.43
N TYR A 160 17.99 5.93 -11.44
CA TYR A 160 17.37 7.25 -11.45
C TYR A 160 16.43 7.39 -12.63
N ARG A 161 15.32 8.08 -12.40
CA ARG A 161 14.38 8.50 -13.45
C ARG A 161 14.15 10.00 -13.33
N LEU A 162 14.16 10.69 -14.46
CA LEU A 162 13.83 12.09 -14.58
C LEU A 162 12.54 12.21 -15.38
N GLY A 163 11.57 12.96 -14.87
CA GLY A 163 10.31 13.19 -15.56
C GLY A 163 9.50 14.27 -14.88
N TRP A 164 8.36 14.60 -15.47
CA TRP A 164 7.45 15.57 -14.87
C TRP A 164 6.80 15.02 -13.60
N SER A 165 6.44 15.90 -12.66
CA SER A 165 5.91 15.47 -11.36
C SER A 165 4.68 14.56 -11.45
N ASP A 166 3.82 14.78 -12.43
CA ASP A 166 2.63 13.95 -12.71
C ASP A 166 2.98 12.58 -13.29
N GLU A 167 4.05 12.48 -14.08
CA GLU A 167 4.55 11.21 -14.62
C GLU A 167 5.30 10.38 -13.57
N ILE A 168 6.12 11.04 -12.74
CA ILE A 168 6.94 10.39 -11.71
C ILE A 168 6.11 9.93 -10.51
N LEU A 169 5.12 10.71 -10.09
CA LEU A 169 4.27 10.36 -8.94
C LEU A 169 3.12 9.43 -9.31
N GLY A 170 2.88 9.23 -10.61
CA GLY A 170 1.97 8.20 -11.11
C GLY A 170 2.51 6.80 -10.79
N PHE A 171 1.62 5.86 -10.48
CA PHE A 171 1.99 4.47 -10.25
C PHE A 171 0.99 3.54 -10.92
N ASP A 172 1.49 2.45 -11.47
CA ASP A 172 0.67 1.33 -11.92
C ASP A 172 0.46 0.37 -10.74
N CYS A 173 -0.80 0.05 -10.46
CA CYS A 173 -1.17 -0.90 -9.41
C CYS A 173 -0.97 -2.36 -9.86
N GLY A 174 -0.73 -2.62 -11.14
CA GLY A 174 -0.80 -3.96 -11.73
C GLY A 174 -2.20 -4.54 -11.65
N GLY A 175 -2.31 -5.86 -11.44
CA GLY A 175 -3.56 -6.58 -11.33
C GLY A 175 -4.44 -6.23 -10.12
N GLN A 176 -5.57 -6.94 -10.00
CA GLN A 176 -6.50 -6.75 -8.89
C GLN A 176 -5.88 -7.23 -7.56
N GLN A 177 -6.09 -6.47 -6.50
CA GLN A 177 -5.53 -6.76 -5.18
C GLN A 177 -6.48 -6.33 -4.06
N TRP A 178 -6.46 -7.09 -2.97
CA TRP A 178 -6.94 -6.63 -1.67
C TRP A 178 -5.87 -5.78 -1.01
N VAL A 179 -6.27 -4.64 -0.44
CA VAL A 179 -5.38 -3.72 0.27
C VAL A 179 -6.07 -3.28 1.55
N SER A 180 -5.37 -3.38 2.68
CA SER A 180 -5.76 -2.69 3.92
C SER A 180 -4.68 -1.70 4.24
N GLU A 181 -5.03 -0.41 4.17
CA GLU A 181 -4.10 0.69 4.42
C GLU A 181 -4.48 1.40 5.72
N THR A 182 -3.49 1.64 6.57
CA THR A 182 -3.65 2.37 7.83
C THR A 182 -2.76 3.59 7.88
N CYS A 183 -3.19 4.59 8.65
CA CYS A 183 -2.53 5.86 8.83
C CYS A 183 -2.34 6.16 10.31
N PHE A 184 -1.14 6.56 10.70
CA PHE A 184 -0.83 6.91 12.09
C PHE A 184 0.20 8.03 12.18
N PRO A 185 0.20 8.81 13.28
CA PRO A 185 1.15 9.90 13.47
C PRO A 185 2.58 9.36 13.58
N ALA A 186 3.50 10.03 12.88
CA ALA A 186 4.92 9.66 12.82
C ALA A 186 5.83 10.73 13.46
N GLY A 187 5.29 11.69 14.21
CA GLY A 187 6.04 12.80 14.80
C GLY A 187 6.15 13.96 13.83
N THR A 188 7.32 14.60 13.75
CA THR A 188 7.60 15.71 12.82
C THR A 188 8.81 15.38 11.95
N LEU A 189 9.04 16.15 10.87
CA LEU A 189 10.27 15.99 10.06
C LEU A 189 11.55 16.23 10.89
N SER A 190 11.52 17.18 11.83
CA SER A 190 12.67 17.51 12.68
C SER A 190 12.91 16.49 13.80
N LYS A 191 11.84 15.82 14.26
CA LYS A 191 11.88 14.79 15.30
C LYS A 191 10.88 13.66 14.96
N PRO A 192 11.22 12.78 14.00
CA PRO A 192 10.41 11.60 13.72
C PRO A 192 10.31 10.72 14.96
N SER A 193 9.14 10.15 15.19
CA SER A 193 8.86 9.32 16.36
C SER A 193 9.49 7.93 16.29
N MET A 194 9.90 7.51 15.09
CA MET A 194 10.37 6.15 14.77
C MET A 194 9.32 5.04 14.93
N LYS A 195 8.09 5.39 15.32
CA LYS A 195 6.97 4.45 15.44
C LYS A 195 6.52 3.87 14.10
N ASP A 196 6.78 4.58 13.02
CA ASP A 196 6.58 4.16 11.64
C ASP A 196 7.47 2.99 11.23
N LEU A 197 8.74 3.00 11.60
CA LEU A 197 9.59 1.83 11.39
C LEU A 197 9.29 0.71 12.37
N GLN A 198 9.00 1.04 13.63
CA GLN A 198 8.61 0.04 14.62
C GLN A 198 7.34 -0.71 14.20
N PHE A 199 6.34 0.00 13.67
CA PHE A 199 5.12 -0.62 13.12
C PHE A 199 5.46 -1.62 12.02
N MET A 200 6.35 -1.26 11.10
CA MET A 200 6.74 -2.15 10.01
C MET A 200 7.52 -3.36 10.50
N GLU A 201 8.40 -3.23 11.49
CA GLU A 201 9.05 -4.39 12.10
C GLU A 201 8.04 -5.35 12.73
N GLU A 202 7.06 -4.84 13.47
CA GLU A 202 6.02 -5.66 14.09
C GLU A 202 5.12 -6.32 13.04
N VAL A 203 4.84 -5.66 11.90
CA VAL A 203 4.15 -6.27 10.75
C VAL A 203 4.98 -7.43 10.16
N MET A 204 6.28 -7.22 9.93
CA MET A 204 7.15 -8.26 9.34
C MET A 204 7.32 -9.46 10.29
N GLN A 205 7.47 -9.21 11.59
CA GLN A 205 7.49 -10.26 12.62
C GLN A 205 6.17 -11.03 12.68
N LEU A 206 5.04 -10.34 12.54
CA LEU A 206 3.71 -10.96 12.53
C LEU A 206 3.53 -11.86 11.31
N ILE A 207 3.99 -11.44 10.13
CA ILE A 207 3.97 -12.26 8.91
C ILE A 207 4.77 -13.55 9.09
N GLU A 208 5.97 -13.46 9.66
CA GLU A 208 6.81 -14.62 9.91
C GLU A 208 6.20 -15.56 10.95
N LYS A 209 5.77 -15.01 12.09
CA LYS A 209 5.19 -15.78 13.19
C LYS A 209 3.92 -16.53 12.79
N GLU A 210 3.03 -15.86 12.04
CA GLU A 210 1.74 -16.41 11.64
C GLU A 210 1.82 -17.13 10.27
N MET A 211 3.03 -17.24 9.70
CA MET A 211 3.31 -17.97 8.44
C MET A 211 2.43 -17.49 7.26
N ILE A 212 2.20 -16.17 7.19
CA ILE A 212 1.31 -15.57 6.21
C ILE A 212 1.97 -15.57 4.83
N PRO A 213 1.36 -16.12 3.77
CA PRO A 213 1.89 -16.05 2.41
C PRO A 213 1.74 -14.62 1.84
N ALA A 214 2.43 -13.64 2.43
CA ALA A 214 2.33 -12.23 2.09
C ALA A 214 3.21 -11.91 0.87
N PRO A 215 2.61 -11.60 -0.29
CA PRO A 215 3.39 -11.19 -1.46
C PRO A 215 3.96 -9.79 -1.26
N ALA A 216 5.09 -9.52 -1.90
CA ALA A 216 5.65 -8.19 -1.99
C ALA A 216 4.85 -7.29 -2.96
N PRO A 217 4.92 -5.96 -2.79
CA PRO A 217 5.49 -5.26 -1.64
C PRO A 217 4.43 -4.83 -0.61
N ILE A 218 4.84 -4.70 0.67
CA ILE A 218 4.09 -3.88 1.65
C ILE A 218 4.56 -2.44 1.51
N GLU A 219 3.64 -1.54 1.19
CA GLU A 219 3.95 -0.14 0.90
C GLU A 219 3.87 0.71 2.17
N GLN A 220 4.90 1.52 2.39
CA GLN A 220 4.90 2.58 3.40
C GLN A 220 5.22 3.95 2.78
N ARG A 221 4.42 4.96 3.12
CA ARG A 221 4.55 6.34 2.62
C ARG A 221 4.31 7.35 3.73
N TRP A 222 4.70 8.61 3.49
CA TRP A 222 4.45 9.70 4.44
C TRP A 222 3.70 10.85 3.80
N THR A 223 2.91 11.54 4.61
CA THR A 223 2.25 12.79 4.23
C THR A 223 2.33 13.81 5.36
N ALA A 224 2.20 15.09 5.00
CA ALA A 224 1.96 16.15 5.98
C ALA A 224 0.53 16.07 6.53
N ARG A 225 0.32 16.64 7.71
CA ARG A 225 -1.01 16.69 8.33
C ARG A 225 -2.09 17.30 7.42
N SER A 226 -3.27 16.70 7.46
CA SER A 226 -4.48 17.20 6.84
C SER A 226 -5.19 18.21 7.75
N LYS A 227 -5.66 19.32 7.16
CA LYS A 227 -6.55 20.27 7.84
C LYS A 227 -8.00 19.76 7.92
N SER A 228 -8.32 18.61 7.32
CA SER A 228 -9.67 18.05 7.31
C SER A 228 -9.88 17.16 8.54
N PRO A 229 -10.78 17.50 9.48
CA PRO A 229 -10.90 16.77 10.75
C PRO A 229 -11.30 15.29 10.64
N MET A 230 -11.92 14.90 9.52
CA MET A 230 -12.27 13.50 9.25
C MET A 230 -11.12 12.75 8.56
N SER A 231 -10.02 13.39 8.17
CA SER A 231 -8.89 12.69 7.56
C SER A 231 -8.14 11.86 8.62
N PRO A 232 -7.73 10.62 8.32
CA PRO A 232 -6.87 9.83 9.22
C PRO A 232 -5.57 10.57 9.57
N ALA A 233 -5.02 11.32 8.62
CA ALA A 233 -3.85 12.18 8.78
C ALA A 233 -4.17 13.57 9.37
N SER A 234 -5.29 13.76 10.06
CA SER A 234 -5.63 15.05 10.65
C SER A 234 -4.87 15.34 11.93
N SER A 235 -4.33 16.55 12.05
CA SER A 235 -3.72 17.05 13.29
C SER A 235 -3.93 18.55 13.45
N ALA A 236 -4.00 18.99 14.70
CA ALA A 236 -3.95 20.41 15.07
C ALA A 236 -2.52 20.97 14.96
N ALA A 237 -1.49 20.14 15.17
CA ALA A 237 -0.09 20.55 15.05
C ALA A 237 0.32 20.61 13.58
N GLU A 238 0.94 21.72 13.17
CA GLU A 238 1.20 21.98 11.75
C GLU A 238 2.32 21.13 11.16
N GLU A 239 3.30 20.80 11.99
CA GLU A 239 4.52 20.07 11.65
C GLU A 239 4.37 18.55 11.71
N ASP A 240 3.19 18.07 12.10
CA ASP A 240 2.93 16.64 12.20
C ASP A 240 2.97 15.98 10.82
N ILE A 241 3.67 14.85 10.76
CA ILE A 241 3.68 13.92 9.64
C ILE A 241 2.97 12.62 10.02
N PHE A 242 2.48 11.93 8.99
CA PHE A 242 1.75 10.68 9.14
C PHE A 242 2.35 9.62 8.23
N SER A 243 2.50 8.42 8.75
CA SER A 243 2.88 7.22 7.99
C SER A 243 1.62 6.50 7.53
N TRP A 244 1.62 6.06 6.27
CA TRP A 244 0.61 5.20 5.66
C TRP A 244 1.25 3.85 5.37
N VAL A 245 0.64 2.77 5.84
CA VAL A 245 1.12 1.39 5.60
C VAL A 245 -0.01 0.57 5.00
N GLY A 246 0.24 0.00 3.82
CA GLY A 246 -0.69 -0.84 3.07
C GLY A 246 -0.23 -2.28 3.00
N ILE A 247 -0.93 -3.19 3.69
CA ILE A 247 -0.76 -4.63 3.50
C ILE A 247 -1.60 -5.10 2.32
N ILE A 248 -1.10 -6.08 1.56
CA ILE A 248 -1.72 -6.51 0.31
C ILE A 248 -1.84 -8.03 0.20
N MET A 249 -2.81 -8.47 -0.61
CA MET A 249 -2.85 -9.79 -1.22
C MET A 249 -3.39 -9.67 -2.65
N TYR A 250 -2.65 -10.20 -3.62
CA TYR A 250 -3.09 -10.19 -5.02
C TYR A 250 -4.28 -11.13 -5.24
N LEU A 251 -5.11 -10.79 -6.22
CA LEU A 251 -6.18 -11.63 -6.76
C LEU A 251 -5.82 -12.07 -8.19
N PRO A 252 -4.78 -12.90 -8.37
CA PRO A 252 -4.16 -13.17 -9.68
C PRO A 252 -4.98 -14.12 -10.57
N THR A 253 -6.22 -14.43 -10.18
CA THR A 253 -7.06 -15.47 -10.76
C THR A 253 -8.49 -14.98 -10.91
N MET A 254 -9.20 -15.55 -11.89
CA MET A 254 -10.65 -15.36 -12.06
C MET A 254 -11.47 -16.49 -11.45
N ASP A 255 -10.83 -17.56 -10.95
CA ASP A 255 -11.55 -18.67 -10.30
C ASP A 255 -12.23 -18.20 -9.00
N PRO A 256 -13.57 -18.27 -8.90
CA PRO A 256 -14.30 -17.78 -7.73
C PRO A 256 -13.91 -18.47 -6.42
N ARG A 257 -13.52 -19.75 -6.45
CA ARG A 257 -13.15 -20.50 -5.24
C ARG A 257 -11.81 -20.02 -4.70
N GLN A 258 -10.77 -20.00 -5.53
CA GLN A 258 -9.45 -19.50 -5.15
C GLN A 258 -9.50 -18.03 -4.70
N ARG A 259 -10.27 -17.17 -5.40
CA ARG A 259 -10.48 -15.77 -4.97
C ARG A 259 -11.12 -15.66 -3.60
N LYS A 260 -12.09 -16.53 -3.28
CA LYS A 260 -12.74 -16.58 -1.96
C LYS A 260 -11.73 -16.95 -0.87
N GLU A 261 -10.92 -17.98 -1.10
CA GLU A 261 -9.88 -18.40 -0.15
C GLU A 261 -8.84 -17.31 0.09
N ILE A 262 -8.36 -16.64 -0.97
CA ILE A 262 -7.46 -15.49 -0.84
C ILE A 262 -8.11 -14.37 -0.04
N THR A 263 -9.39 -14.08 -0.32
CA THR A 263 -10.13 -13.04 0.41
C THR A 263 -10.23 -13.36 1.90
N GLU A 264 -10.55 -14.60 2.27
CA GLU A 264 -10.60 -15.04 3.66
C GLU A 264 -9.23 -14.95 4.35
N LYS A 265 -8.15 -15.35 3.67
CA LYS A 265 -6.77 -15.22 4.17
C LYS A 265 -6.34 -13.78 4.35
N PHE A 266 -6.70 -12.89 3.42
CA PHE A 266 -6.44 -11.46 3.53
C PHE A 266 -7.15 -10.85 4.73
N PHE A 267 -8.44 -11.16 4.94
CA PHE A 267 -9.17 -10.63 6.09
C PHE A 267 -8.66 -11.18 7.42
N HIS A 268 -8.16 -12.41 7.45
CA HIS A 268 -7.45 -12.95 8.62
C HIS A 268 -6.16 -12.16 8.90
N TYR A 269 -5.32 -11.94 7.89
CA TYR A 269 -4.11 -11.12 8.01
C TYR A 269 -4.42 -9.68 8.48
N ARG A 270 -5.43 -9.04 7.88
CA ARG A 270 -5.92 -7.72 8.32
C ARG A 270 -6.35 -7.76 9.79
N ARG A 271 -7.15 -8.74 10.21
CA ARG A 271 -7.60 -8.87 11.60
C ARG A 271 -6.43 -8.99 12.58
N LEU A 272 -5.39 -9.74 12.23
CA LEU A 272 -4.19 -9.88 13.05
C LEU A 272 -3.47 -8.54 13.25
N THR A 273 -3.27 -7.76 12.17
CA THR A 273 -2.67 -6.42 12.31
C THR A 273 -3.56 -5.48 13.11
N GLN A 274 -4.89 -5.56 12.92
CA GLN A 274 -5.86 -4.76 13.66
C GLN A 274 -5.82 -5.01 15.16
N THR A 275 -5.84 -6.28 15.58
CA THR A 275 -5.92 -6.64 17.01
C THR A 275 -4.58 -6.50 17.73
N GLN A 276 -3.46 -6.67 17.03
CA GLN A 276 -2.13 -6.65 17.66
C GLN A 276 -1.47 -5.28 17.60
N LEU A 277 -1.69 -4.48 16.54
CA LEU A 277 -0.87 -3.30 16.25
C LEU A 277 -1.66 -1.99 16.33
N TRP A 278 -2.87 -1.92 15.76
CA TRP A 278 -3.46 -0.63 15.41
C TRP A 278 -3.69 0.31 16.60
N ASP A 279 -4.12 -0.20 17.75
CA ASP A 279 -4.39 0.65 18.90
C ASP A 279 -3.10 1.14 19.59
N GLN A 280 -2.04 0.31 19.63
CA GLN A 280 -0.71 0.69 20.13
C GLN A 280 -0.12 1.87 19.35
N PHE A 281 -0.32 1.88 18.03
CA PHE A 281 0.21 2.91 17.15
C PHE A 281 -0.78 4.05 16.86
N SER A 282 -2.01 3.98 17.38
CA SER A 282 -3.10 4.90 17.02
C SER A 282 -3.32 4.95 15.49
N ALA A 283 -3.31 3.78 14.85
CA ALA A 283 -3.43 3.62 13.41
C ALA A 283 -4.87 3.48 12.96
N TYR A 284 -5.32 4.39 12.09
CA TYR A 284 -6.69 4.42 11.59
C TYR A 284 -6.70 4.12 10.10
N GLU A 285 -7.68 3.32 9.68
CA GLU A 285 -7.79 2.90 8.29
C GLU A 285 -7.95 4.07 7.34
N HIS A 286 -7.39 3.92 6.15
CA HIS A 286 -7.73 4.74 5.01
C HIS A 286 -9.21 4.53 4.67
N TRP A 287 -9.98 5.60 4.47
CA TRP A 287 -11.43 5.49 4.27
C TRP A 287 -11.85 4.64 3.06
N ALA A 288 -11.06 4.62 1.99
CA ALA A 288 -11.32 3.75 0.84
C ALA A 288 -11.06 2.25 1.11
N LYS A 289 -10.50 1.89 2.28
CA LYS A 289 -10.10 0.54 2.68
C LYS A 289 -10.77 0.08 3.98
N ILE A 290 -11.65 0.90 4.55
CA ILE A 290 -12.39 0.55 5.76
C ILE A 290 -13.45 -0.49 5.44
N GLU A 291 -13.61 -1.43 6.35
CA GLU A 291 -14.53 -2.54 6.18
C GLU A 291 -15.56 -2.53 7.30
N VAL A 292 -16.78 -2.91 6.96
CA VAL A 292 -17.88 -2.99 7.91
C VAL A 292 -17.99 -4.43 8.41
N PRO A 293 -17.73 -4.69 9.70
CA PRO A 293 -17.90 -6.02 10.27
C PRO A 293 -19.34 -6.53 10.13
N LYS A 294 -19.48 -7.83 9.93
CA LYS A 294 -20.80 -8.50 9.94
C LYS A 294 -21.30 -8.72 11.36
N ASP A 295 -20.36 -8.96 12.28
CA ASP A 295 -20.65 -9.14 13.69
C ASP A 295 -21.05 -7.81 14.35
N LYS A 296 -22.06 -7.86 15.21
CA LYS A 296 -22.63 -6.65 15.82
C LYS A 296 -21.71 -6.03 16.87
N ASP A 297 -20.98 -6.85 17.62
CA ASP A 297 -20.08 -6.38 18.66
C ASP A 297 -18.82 -5.79 18.03
N GLU A 298 -18.30 -6.42 16.97
CA GLU A 298 -17.21 -5.86 16.16
C GLU A 298 -17.62 -4.53 15.49
N LEU A 299 -18.86 -4.41 15.00
CA LEU A 299 -19.37 -3.15 14.45
C LEU A 299 -19.47 -2.05 15.52
N ALA A 300 -19.99 -2.37 16.71
CA ALA A 300 -20.06 -1.42 17.82
C ALA A 300 -18.67 -0.97 18.26
N ALA A 301 -17.70 -1.89 18.32
CA ALA A 301 -16.31 -1.58 18.61
C ALA A 301 -15.69 -0.65 17.54
N LEU A 302 -15.97 -0.91 16.26
CA LEU A 302 -15.55 -0.03 15.17
C LEU A 302 -16.15 1.37 15.31
N GLN A 303 -17.46 1.49 15.53
CA GLN A 303 -18.14 2.78 15.71
C GLN A 303 -17.55 3.57 16.88
N ALA A 304 -17.33 2.92 18.03
CA ALA A 304 -16.72 3.54 19.20
C ALA A 304 -15.29 4.03 18.90
N ARG A 305 -14.51 3.20 18.19
CA ARG A 305 -13.14 3.52 17.77
C ARG A 305 -13.08 4.71 16.83
N LEU A 306 -13.98 4.80 15.85
CA LEU A 306 -14.07 5.92 14.92
C LEU A 306 -14.49 7.20 15.65
N ARG A 307 -15.51 7.12 16.52
CA ARG A 307 -16.00 8.24 17.33
C ARG A 307 -14.95 8.77 18.31
N LYS A 308 -14.04 7.92 18.80
CA LYS A 308 -12.90 8.33 19.64
C LYS A 308 -11.91 9.22 18.88
N ARG A 309 -11.72 9.00 17.57
CA ARG A 309 -10.71 9.71 16.77
C ARG A 309 -11.26 10.88 15.98
N PHE A 310 -12.42 10.70 15.38
CA PHE A 310 -13.00 11.64 14.42
C PHE A 310 -14.19 12.37 15.04
N PRO A 311 -14.50 13.61 14.60
CA PRO A 311 -15.62 14.38 15.12
C PRO A 311 -16.96 13.87 14.55
N VAL A 312 -17.29 12.61 14.84
CA VAL A 312 -18.46 11.90 14.30
C VAL A 312 -19.76 12.61 14.65
N ASP A 313 -19.89 13.18 15.84
CA ASP A 313 -21.09 13.94 16.22
C ASP A 313 -21.31 15.18 15.35
N THR A 314 -20.24 15.95 15.13
CA THR A 314 -20.31 17.14 14.29
C THR A 314 -20.55 16.76 12.84
N TYR A 315 -19.95 15.64 12.38
CA TYR A 315 -20.21 15.06 11.07
C TYR A 315 -21.69 14.66 10.91
N ASN A 316 -22.25 13.92 11.87
CA ASN A 316 -23.64 13.46 11.84
C ASN A 316 -24.63 14.63 11.89
N LYS A 317 -24.39 15.64 12.73
CA LYS A 317 -25.19 16.88 12.73
C LYS A 317 -25.18 17.57 11.38
N ALA A 318 -24.01 17.63 10.72
CA ALA A 318 -23.90 18.20 9.38
C ALA A 318 -24.64 17.35 8.33
N ARG A 319 -24.52 16.02 8.40
CA ARG A 319 -25.22 15.08 7.52
C ARG A 319 -26.74 15.25 7.61
N SER A 320 -27.31 15.24 8.81
CA SER A 320 -28.76 15.44 9.01
C SER A 320 -29.25 16.81 8.52
N LYS A 321 -28.41 17.85 8.58
CA LYS A 321 -28.77 19.18 8.10
C LYS A 321 -28.70 19.30 6.58
N LEU A 322 -27.70 18.69 5.95
CA LEU A 322 -27.44 18.82 4.51
C LEU A 322 -28.28 17.85 3.68
N ASP A 323 -28.60 16.69 4.23
CA ASP A 323 -29.41 15.67 3.58
C ASP A 323 -30.48 15.13 4.56
N PRO A 324 -31.52 15.92 4.88
CA PRO A 324 -32.55 15.53 5.85
C PRO A 324 -33.36 14.30 5.40
N ASN A 325 -33.44 14.06 4.09
CA ASN A 325 -34.13 12.91 3.51
C ASN A 325 -33.21 11.69 3.32
N GLN A 326 -31.93 11.81 3.66
CA GLN A 326 -30.91 10.76 3.56
C GLN A 326 -30.78 10.17 2.14
N ILE A 327 -31.03 10.97 1.09
CA ILE A 327 -31.00 10.51 -0.31
C ILE A 327 -29.58 10.19 -0.81
N LEU A 328 -28.56 10.82 -0.21
CA LEU A 328 -27.14 10.68 -0.54
C LEU A 328 -26.43 9.71 0.42
N SER A 329 -27.20 8.99 1.24
CA SER A 329 -26.71 8.01 2.19
C SER A 329 -26.36 6.69 1.51
N ASN A 330 -25.49 5.90 2.16
CA ASN A 330 -25.26 4.51 1.78
C ASN A 330 -25.06 3.63 3.02
N ASN A 331 -25.22 2.32 2.83
CA ASN A 331 -25.12 1.32 3.89
C ASN A 331 -23.80 1.37 4.67
N MET A 332 -22.69 1.74 4.01
CA MET A 332 -21.39 1.87 4.68
C MET A 332 -21.40 3.06 5.63
N LEU A 333 -21.84 4.23 5.17
CA LEU A 333 -21.93 5.45 5.99
C LEU A 333 -22.91 5.31 7.16
N GLU A 334 -24.05 4.68 6.94
CA GLU A 334 -25.06 4.41 7.98
C GLU A 334 -24.51 3.52 9.09
N LYS A 335 -23.70 2.51 8.73
CA LYS A 335 -23.09 1.62 9.70
C LYS A 335 -21.87 2.23 10.40
N LEU A 336 -21.04 2.99 9.69
CA LEU A 336 -19.87 3.63 10.29
C LEU A 336 -20.25 4.82 11.19
N PHE A 337 -21.24 5.60 10.76
CA PHE A 337 -21.70 6.81 11.41
C PHE A 337 -23.23 6.79 11.55
N PRO A 338 -23.78 5.94 12.42
CA PRO A 338 -25.22 5.88 12.62
C PRO A 338 -25.69 7.23 13.15
N LEU A 339 -26.78 7.75 12.56
CA LEU A 339 -27.51 8.85 13.16
C LEU A 339 -28.18 8.30 14.42
N SER A 340 -28.10 9.02 15.54
CA SER A 340 -28.85 8.65 16.73
C SER A 340 -30.35 8.73 16.40
N ASP A 341 -31.07 7.62 16.56
CA ASP A 341 -32.54 7.57 16.46
C ASP A 341 -33.16 8.46 17.54
N LYS A 342 -33.24 9.77 17.29
CA LYS A 342 -34.04 10.74 18.05
C LYS A 342 -34.45 11.91 17.17
N ILE A 343 -35.69 11.86 16.70
CA ILE A 343 -36.74 12.63 17.39
C ILE A 343 -37.76 11.61 17.90
#